data_AF-A0A929PGX6-F1
#
_entry.id   AF-A0A929PGX6-F1
#
_cell.length_a   1.000
_cell.length_b   1.000
_cell.length_c   1.000
_cell.angle_alpha   90.00
_cell.angle_beta   90.00
_cell.angle_gamma   90.00
#
_symmetry.space_group_name_H-M   'P 1'
#
loop_
_entity.id
_entity.type
_entity.pdbx_description
1 polymer ?
#
loop_
_entity_poly.entity_id
_entity_poly.type
_entity_poly.pdbx_seq_one_letter_code
_entity_poly.pdbx_strand_id
1 'polypeptide(L)'
;MLPKTCAMGSSCIGLMGTIGVALLNPNGTIYTARATADIYEIGGGCYGKNISFPDNWAGSLKWDTGGGSPVYACEEYTTDGLVDGIWDEILTGASHNIATSAGRRLRQSADVLIAREETCQAGGANNAVILDAGASAVDNFYLYDIIILTSGTGVGQSRHVDSYTGGSKTAVVNRDWATNPDATTGFVIRFDSTKHIHGLESTARQQVSDAVWDEATASHVAAGSFGKLLALIKAKLGFIAKEF
;
A
#
# COMPACT_ATOMS: atom_id res chain seq x y z
N MET A 1 25.28 -22.88 -11.70
CA MET A 1 25.07 -24.11 -12.50
C MET A 1 24.10 -25.01 -11.78
N LEU A 2 23.04 -25.45 -12.46
CA LEU A 2 22.06 -26.39 -11.94
C LEU A 2 22.19 -27.73 -12.68
N PRO A 3 22.16 -28.87 -11.97
CA PRO A 3 22.14 -30.18 -12.62
C PRO A 3 20.79 -30.38 -13.31
N LYS A 4 20.84 -30.68 -14.61
CA LYS A 4 19.66 -31.01 -15.42
C LYS A 4 19.84 -32.40 -16.00
N THR A 5 18.75 -33.15 -16.03
CA THR A 5 18.75 -34.56 -16.43
C THR A 5 17.63 -34.84 -17.40
N CYS A 6 17.89 -35.70 -18.39
CA CYS A 6 16.88 -36.16 -19.33
C CYS A 6 16.86 -37.68 -19.40
N ALA A 7 15.66 -38.26 -19.56
CA ALA A 7 15.48 -39.65 -19.94
C ALA A 7 15.22 -39.74 -21.44
N MET A 8 16.08 -40.43 -22.18
CA MET A 8 15.94 -40.66 -23.62
C MET A 8 15.28 -42.00 -23.97
N GLY A 9 14.89 -42.76 -22.95
CA GLY A 9 14.30 -44.09 -23.09
C GLY A 9 15.34 -45.21 -23.03
N SER A 10 14.89 -46.41 -22.70
CA SER A 10 15.72 -47.60 -22.48
C SER A 10 16.48 -48.09 -23.71
N SER A 11 16.10 -47.65 -24.91
CA SER A 11 16.82 -47.92 -26.16
C SER A 11 18.02 -47.00 -26.40
N CYS A 12 18.17 -45.93 -25.61
CA CYS A 12 19.19 -44.89 -25.79
C CYS A 12 20.34 -45.04 -24.77
N ILE A 13 20.88 -46.24 -24.58
CA ILE A 13 21.97 -46.54 -23.63
C ILE A 13 23.33 -46.40 -24.32
N GLY A 14 24.35 -45.90 -23.61
CA GLY A 14 25.74 -45.86 -24.10
C GLY A 14 26.01 -44.85 -25.21
N LEU A 15 25.17 -43.81 -25.34
CA LEU A 15 25.27 -42.77 -26.36
C LEU A 15 26.12 -41.56 -25.91
N MET A 16 27.07 -41.80 -24.99
CA MET A 16 28.00 -40.77 -24.55
C MET A 16 28.79 -40.21 -25.75
N GLY A 17 28.85 -38.88 -25.84
CA GLY A 17 29.47 -38.17 -26.96
C GLY A 17 28.54 -37.90 -28.14
N THR A 18 27.39 -38.58 -28.25
CA THR A 18 26.37 -38.25 -29.26
C THR A 18 25.20 -37.48 -28.67
N ILE A 19 24.82 -37.72 -27.40
CA ILE A 19 23.81 -36.90 -26.71
C ILE A 19 24.24 -35.44 -26.72
N GLY A 20 23.30 -34.54 -26.98
CA GLY A 20 23.51 -33.10 -26.91
C GLY A 20 22.36 -32.38 -26.23
N VAL A 21 22.65 -31.17 -25.75
CA VAL A 21 21.65 -30.25 -25.22
C VAL A 21 21.86 -28.86 -25.81
N ALA A 22 20.76 -28.20 -26.15
CA ALA A 22 20.69 -26.81 -26.58
C ALA A 22 19.73 -26.03 -25.69
N LEU A 23 20.00 -24.73 -25.50
CA LEU A 23 19.02 -23.81 -24.91
C LEU A 23 18.25 -23.15 -26.04
N LEU A 24 16.93 -23.11 -25.93
CA LEU A 24 16.03 -22.49 -26.89
C LEU A 24 15.28 -21.33 -26.23
N ASN A 25 15.15 -20.21 -26.95
CA ASN A 25 14.25 -19.11 -26.58
C ASN A 25 12.79 -19.59 -26.50
N PRO A 26 11.88 -18.79 -25.89
CA PRO A 26 10.45 -19.15 -25.79
C PRO A 26 9.77 -19.35 -27.14
N ASN A 27 10.29 -18.71 -28.20
CA ASN A 27 9.82 -18.88 -29.57
C ASN A 27 10.41 -20.10 -30.31
N GLY A 28 11.19 -20.93 -29.62
CA GLY A 28 11.83 -22.14 -30.17
C GLY A 28 13.13 -21.91 -30.96
N THR A 29 13.59 -20.66 -31.10
CA THR A 29 14.90 -20.37 -31.73
C THR A 29 16.06 -20.75 -30.83
N ILE A 30 17.22 -21.08 -31.39
CA ILE A 30 18.42 -21.47 -30.62
C ILE A 30 18.95 -20.25 -29.87
N TYR A 31 19.03 -20.35 -28.54
CA TYR A 31 19.71 -19.39 -27.67
C TYR A 31 21.17 -19.80 -27.43
N THR A 32 21.41 -21.06 -27.07
CA THR A 32 22.75 -21.64 -26.98
C THR A 32 22.83 -22.84 -27.89
N ALA A 33 23.85 -22.86 -28.74
CA ALA A 33 24.09 -23.95 -29.67
C ALA A 33 24.20 -25.30 -28.93
N ARG A 34 23.82 -26.36 -29.63
CA ARG A 34 23.90 -27.73 -29.15
C ARG A 34 25.32 -28.07 -28.67
N ALA A 35 25.45 -28.56 -27.45
CA ALA A 35 26.72 -29.00 -26.88
C ALA A 35 26.66 -30.47 -26.46
N THR A 36 27.72 -31.23 -26.76
CA THR A 36 27.89 -32.64 -26.33
C THR A 36 28.91 -32.81 -25.21
N ALA A 37 29.74 -31.78 -24.97
CA ALA A 37 30.73 -31.77 -23.90
C ALA A 37 30.07 -31.77 -22.51
N ASP A 38 30.76 -32.35 -21.53
CA ASP A 38 30.39 -32.38 -20.11
C ASP A 38 29.03 -33.05 -19.81
N ILE A 39 28.56 -33.91 -20.72
CA ILE A 39 27.39 -34.77 -20.51
C ILE A 39 27.85 -36.10 -19.92
N TYR A 40 27.19 -36.55 -18.86
CA TYR A 40 27.45 -37.83 -18.21
C TYR A 40 26.22 -38.73 -18.27
N GLU A 41 26.44 -40.04 -18.39
CA GLU A 41 25.37 -41.04 -18.35
C GLU A 41 25.06 -41.40 -16.88
N ILE A 42 23.78 -41.41 -16.55
CA ILE A 42 23.27 -41.79 -15.23
C ILE A 42 22.91 -43.28 -15.21
N GLY A 43 22.62 -43.85 -16.38
CA GLY A 43 22.21 -45.24 -16.60
C GLY A 43 20.78 -45.35 -17.11
N GLY A 44 20.43 -46.49 -17.70
CA GLY A 44 19.07 -46.78 -18.19
C GLY A 44 18.59 -45.85 -19.32
N GLY A 45 19.52 -45.24 -20.07
CA GLY A 45 19.21 -44.25 -21.11
C GLY A 45 18.93 -42.85 -20.56
N CYS A 46 19.34 -42.56 -19.32
CA CYS A 46 19.28 -41.24 -18.72
C CYS A 46 20.64 -40.55 -18.73
N TYR A 47 20.64 -39.24 -18.99
CA TYR A 47 21.84 -38.41 -19.10
C TYR A 47 21.68 -37.13 -18.28
N GLY A 48 22.81 -36.56 -17.86
CA GLY A 48 22.85 -35.32 -17.09
C GLY A 48 23.93 -34.36 -17.57
N LYS A 49 23.73 -33.07 -17.30
CA LYS A 49 24.70 -31.99 -17.49
C LYS A 49 24.44 -30.88 -16.48
N ASN A 50 25.51 -30.30 -15.96
CA ASN A 50 25.42 -29.05 -15.22
C ASN A 50 25.28 -27.89 -16.21
N ILE A 51 24.17 -27.16 -16.12
CA ILE A 51 23.85 -26.08 -17.04
C ILE A 51 23.89 -24.75 -16.29
N SER A 52 24.60 -23.78 -16.87
CA SER A 52 24.49 -22.38 -16.47
C SER A 52 23.38 -21.74 -17.27
N PHE A 53 22.33 -21.31 -16.59
CA PHE A 53 21.31 -20.46 -17.18
C PHE A 53 21.78 -19.02 -17.09
N PRO A 54 21.62 -18.21 -18.15
CA PRO A 54 21.78 -16.77 -18.05
C PRO A 54 20.76 -16.20 -17.07
N ASP A 55 21.13 -15.10 -16.41
CA ASP A 55 20.19 -14.35 -15.58
C ASP A 55 19.01 -13.87 -16.45
N ASN A 56 17.80 -13.92 -15.89
CA ASN A 56 16.55 -13.51 -16.54
C ASN A 56 16.22 -14.22 -17.87
N TRP A 57 16.77 -15.41 -18.11
CA TRP A 57 16.47 -16.21 -19.29
C TRP A 57 15.26 -17.14 -19.06
N ALA A 58 14.24 -16.99 -19.91
CA ALA A 58 13.15 -17.97 -20.04
C ALA A 58 13.26 -18.69 -21.38
N GLY A 59 12.86 -19.96 -21.41
CA GLY A 59 12.95 -20.78 -22.62
C GLY A 59 12.78 -22.26 -22.34
N SER A 60 13.43 -23.09 -23.15
CA SER A 60 13.42 -24.55 -22.96
C SER A 60 14.81 -25.13 -23.16
N LEU A 61 15.09 -26.20 -22.43
CA LEU A 61 16.23 -27.05 -22.73
C LEU A 61 15.77 -28.14 -23.68
N LYS A 62 16.45 -28.27 -24.82
CA LYS A 62 16.20 -29.33 -25.78
C LYS A 62 17.38 -30.28 -25.76
N TRP A 63 17.11 -31.50 -25.36
CA TRP A 63 18.02 -32.62 -25.44
C TRP A 63 17.75 -33.44 -26.70
N ASP A 64 18.80 -34.01 -27.29
CA ASP A 64 18.68 -34.92 -28.42
C ASP A 64 19.79 -35.98 -28.48
N THR A 65 19.56 -37.09 -29.19
CA THR A 65 20.54 -38.19 -29.29
C THR A 65 21.58 -38.04 -30.41
N GLY A 66 21.45 -37.05 -31.31
CA GLY A 66 22.44 -36.71 -32.35
C GLY A 66 22.59 -37.70 -33.52
N GLY A 67 21.84 -38.81 -33.56
CA GLY A 67 21.90 -39.83 -34.63
C GLY A 67 21.04 -39.50 -35.85
N GLY A 68 21.04 -40.40 -36.85
CA GLY A 68 20.21 -40.26 -38.07
C GLY A 68 18.69 -40.30 -37.83
N SER A 69 18.27 -40.86 -36.69
CA SER A 69 16.90 -40.83 -36.18
C SER A 69 16.92 -40.38 -34.72
N PRO A 70 17.06 -39.07 -34.46
CA PRO A 70 17.27 -38.57 -33.11
C PRO A 70 15.98 -38.64 -32.28
N VAL A 71 16.13 -39.03 -31.02
CA VAL A 71 15.09 -38.89 -29.98
C VAL A 71 15.29 -37.55 -29.31
N TYR A 72 14.20 -36.89 -28.95
CA TYR A 72 14.21 -35.57 -28.32
C TYR A 72 13.53 -35.62 -26.95
N ALA A 73 14.06 -34.85 -26.02
CA ALA A 73 13.39 -34.52 -24.77
C ALA A 73 13.48 -33.00 -24.57
N CYS A 74 12.40 -32.37 -24.12
CA CYS A 74 12.39 -30.96 -23.79
C CYS A 74 11.86 -30.73 -22.38
N GLU A 75 12.39 -29.71 -21.73
CA GLU A 75 11.86 -29.19 -20.47
C GLU A 75 11.82 -27.67 -20.55
N GLU A 76 10.75 -27.08 -20.03
CA GLU A 76 10.60 -25.64 -19.95
C GLU A 76 11.34 -25.10 -18.72
N TYR A 77 11.90 -23.90 -18.88
CA TYR A 77 12.55 -23.17 -17.81
C TYR A 77 12.12 -21.72 -17.87
N THR A 78 11.63 -21.20 -16.76
CA THR A 78 11.28 -19.80 -16.61
C THR A 78 12.04 -19.25 -15.40
N THR A 79 12.89 -18.24 -15.61
CA THR A 79 13.40 -17.40 -14.50
C THR A 79 12.31 -16.50 -13.95
N ASP A 80 11.37 -16.12 -14.82
CA ASP A 80 10.23 -15.27 -14.51
C ASP A 80 9.10 -16.07 -13.89
N GLY A 81 8.72 -15.70 -12.67
CA GLY A 81 7.43 -16.10 -12.12
C GLY A 81 7.35 -16.16 -10.60
N LEU A 82 8.47 -16.39 -9.90
CA LEU A 82 8.44 -16.51 -8.43
C LEU A 82 9.05 -15.33 -7.69
N VAL A 83 10.03 -14.62 -8.24
CA VAL A 83 10.62 -13.48 -7.51
C VAL A 83 9.90 -12.21 -7.95
N ASP A 84 10.08 -11.75 -9.20
CA ASP A 84 9.41 -10.54 -9.67
C ASP A 84 7.87 -10.69 -9.64
N GLY A 85 7.34 -11.88 -9.95
CA GLY A 85 5.91 -12.17 -9.81
C GLY A 85 5.36 -12.29 -8.38
N ILE A 86 6.22 -12.35 -7.34
CA ILE A 86 5.78 -12.31 -5.93
C ILE A 86 6.05 -10.92 -5.33
N TRP A 87 7.17 -10.30 -5.68
CA TRP A 87 7.61 -9.03 -5.12
C TRP A 87 7.00 -7.81 -5.82
N ASP A 88 6.76 -7.87 -7.13
CA ASP A 88 6.15 -6.78 -7.92
C ASP A 88 4.65 -7.02 -8.21
N GLU A 89 4.07 -8.08 -7.63
CA GLU A 89 2.64 -8.36 -7.76
C GLU A 89 1.80 -7.25 -7.13
N ILE A 90 0.88 -6.71 -7.92
CA ILE A 90 -0.01 -5.64 -7.46
C ILE A 90 -0.97 -6.17 -6.40
N LEU A 91 -0.79 -5.72 -5.17
CA LEU A 91 -1.65 -6.08 -4.04
C LEU A 91 -2.95 -5.28 -4.05
N THR A 92 -3.97 -5.80 -4.73
CA THR A 92 -5.32 -5.21 -4.75
C THR A 92 -6.27 -5.96 -3.82
N GLY A 93 -7.47 -5.41 -3.54
CA GLY A 93 -8.53 -6.14 -2.84
C GLY A 93 -9.04 -7.39 -3.58
N ALA A 94 -8.70 -7.54 -4.87
CA ALA A 94 -9.07 -8.69 -5.68
C ALA A 94 -8.06 -9.86 -5.55
N SER A 95 -6.78 -9.57 -5.27
CA SER A 95 -5.72 -10.57 -5.10
C SER A 95 -5.37 -10.76 -3.61
N HIS A 96 -5.02 -11.99 -3.23
CA HIS A 96 -4.47 -12.29 -1.90
C HIS A 96 -5.31 -11.73 -0.73
N ASN A 97 -6.64 -11.87 -0.75
CA ASN A 97 -7.57 -11.18 0.19
C ASN A 97 -8.25 -12.07 1.24
N ILE A 98 -7.79 -13.31 1.41
CA ILE A 98 -8.26 -14.19 2.52
C ILE A 98 -7.85 -13.56 3.86
N ALA A 99 -8.66 -13.75 4.90
CA ALA A 99 -8.49 -13.09 6.21
C ALA A 99 -7.06 -13.18 6.79
N THR A 100 -6.33 -14.25 6.52
CA THR A 100 -4.98 -14.50 7.06
C THR A 100 -3.87 -14.47 6.00
N SER A 101 -4.15 -14.07 4.76
CA SER A 101 -3.12 -13.99 3.72
C SER A 101 -2.08 -12.91 4.05
N ALA A 102 -0.84 -13.15 3.63
CA ALA A 102 0.22 -12.15 3.70
C ALA A 102 -0.17 -10.86 2.95
N GLY A 103 -0.79 -10.97 1.77
CA GLY A 103 -1.24 -9.81 0.99
C GLY A 103 -2.31 -8.96 1.68
N ARG A 104 -3.24 -9.56 2.42
CA ARG A 104 -4.23 -8.82 3.20
C ARG A 104 -3.58 -8.12 4.39
N ARG A 105 -2.68 -8.80 5.10
CA ARG A 105 -1.94 -8.22 6.23
C ARG A 105 -1.06 -7.06 5.78
N LEU A 106 -0.39 -7.19 4.64
CA LEU A 106 0.44 -6.13 4.06
C LEU A 106 -0.40 -4.93 3.63
N ARG A 107 -1.57 -5.13 3.02
CA ARG A 107 -2.51 -4.04 2.74
C ARG A 107 -3.00 -3.36 4.02
N GLN A 108 -3.34 -4.12 5.06
CA GLN A 108 -3.78 -3.55 6.34
C GLN A 108 -2.66 -2.79 7.06
N SER A 109 -1.40 -3.22 6.93
CA SER A 109 -0.25 -2.49 7.48
C SER A 109 0.18 -1.31 6.61
N ALA A 110 -0.06 -1.35 5.30
CA ALA A 110 0.15 -0.22 4.40
C ALA A 110 -0.95 0.84 4.56
N ASP A 111 -2.18 0.40 4.84
CA ASP A 111 -3.35 1.21 5.21
C ASP A 111 -3.26 1.76 6.65
N VAL A 112 -2.04 2.04 7.12
CA VAL A 112 -1.82 2.82 8.34
C VAL A 112 -2.16 4.27 8.03
N LEU A 113 -3.46 4.58 7.91
CA LEU A 113 -4.05 5.91 7.91
C LEU A 113 -3.26 6.95 7.09
N ILE A 114 -2.68 6.59 5.93
CA ILE A 114 -1.90 7.53 5.12
C ILE A 114 -2.88 8.43 4.37
N ALA A 115 -2.95 9.70 4.76
CA ALA A 115 -3.73 10.71 4.07
C ALA A 115 -3.06 11.16 2.77
N ARG A 116 -1.72 11.15 2.76
CA ARG A 116 -0.90 11.58 1.62
C ARG A 116 0.55 11.15 1.77
N GLU A 117 1.22 10.81 0.67
CA GLU A 117 2.65 10.57 0.61
C GLU A 117 3.21 11.09 -0.71
N GLU A 118 3.97 12.18 -0.68
CA GLU A 118 4.48 12.86 -1.88
C GLU A 118 5.75 13.68 -1.54
N THR A 119 6.25 14.45 -2.52
CA THR A 119 7.34 15.41 -2.32
C THR A 119 6.79 16.84 -2.23
N CYS A 120 7.28 17.65 -1.29
CA CYS A 120 6.85 19.03 -1.13
C CYS A 120 7.09 19.85 -2.41
N GLN A 121 6.25 20.84 -2.70
CA GLN A 121 6.53 21.80 -3.77
C GLN A 121 7.65 22.76 -3.39
N ALA A 122 7.65 23.18 -2.12
CA ALA A 122 8.58 24.14 -1.56
C ALA A 122 8.49 24.15 -0.04
N GLY A 123 9.50 24.75 0.58
CA GLY A 123 9.41 25.19 1.97
C GLY A 123 8.42 26.34 2.15
N GLY A 124 8.10 26.64 3.41
CA GLY A 124 7.35 27.84 3.79
C GLY A 124 8.12 28.68 4.81
N ALA A 125 7.36 29.40 5.64
CA ALA A 125 7.88 29.93 6.90
C ALA A 125 8.44 28.80 7.80
N ASN A 126 9.13 29.14 8.88
CA ASN A 126 9.78 28.15 9.76
C ASN A 126 8.83 27.09 10.33
N ASN A 127 7.54 27.37 10.44
CA ASN A 127 6.50 26.44 10.85
C ASN A 127 5.53 26.10 9.70
N ALA A 128 5.96 26.16 8.44
CA ALA A 128 5.10 25.87 7.31
C ALA A 128 5.80 25.06 6.22
N VAL A 129 5.00 24.39 5.40
CA VAL A 129 5.44 23.63 4.24
C VAL A 129 4.36 23.69 3.15
N ILE A 130 4.79 23.77 1.90
CA ILE A 130 3.89 23.76 0.74
C ILE A 130 3.88 22.34 0.19
N LEU A 131 2.72 21.68 0.29
CA LEU A 131 2.54 20.30 -0.15
C LEU A 131 2.55 20.20 -1.69
N ASP A 132 2.56 18.98 -2.21
CA ASP A 132 2.54 18.72 -3.64
C ASP A 132 1.24 19.24 -4.32
N ALA A 133 1.24 19.28 -5.65
CA ALA A 133 0.15 19.87 -6.43
C ALA A 133 -1.20 19.15 -6.28
N GLY A 134 -1.17 17.85 -5.99
CA GLY A 134 -2.37 17.02 -5.82
C GLY A 134 -2.99 17.10 -4.43
N ALA A 135 -2.41 17.86 -3.49
CA ALA A 135 -2.96 17.99 -2.14
C ALA A 135 -4.35 18.65 -2.14
N SER A 136 -5.17 18.33 -1.13
CA SER A 136 -6.57 18.76 -1.06
C SER A 136 -6.75 20.27 -1.29
N ALA A 137 -7.78 20.66 -2.05
CA ALA A 137 -8.14 22.07 -2.25
C ALA A 137 -9.04 22.64 -1.16
N VAL A 138 -9.44 21.80 -0.19
CA VAL A 138 -10.31 22.19 0.91
C VAL A 138 -9.47 22.69 2.07
N ASP A 139 -9.82 23.86 2.61
CA ASP A 139 -9.17 24.41 3.81
C ASP A 139 -9.33 23.45 4.99
N ASN A 140 -8.29 23.37 5.81
CA ASN A 140 -8.22 22.53 7.02
C ASN A 140 -8.43 21.03 6.80
N PHE A 141 -8.37 20.53 5.57
CA PHE A 141 -8.50 19.10 5.28
C PHE A 141 -7.53 18.24 6.11
N TYR A 142 -6.28 18.71 6.26
CA TYR A 142 -5.23 18.03 7.03
C TYR A 142 -5.11 18.52 8.49
N LEU A 143 -6.03 19.34 9.01
CA LEU A 143 -5.98 19.87 10.38
C LEU A 143 -5.87 18.75 11.42
N TYR A 144 -4.95 18.81 12.38
CA TYR A 144 -4.60 17.79 13.38
C TYR A 144 -3.85 16.56 12.88
N ASP A 145 -3.75 16.35 11.58
CA ASP A 145 -2.98 15.22 11.05
C ASP A 145 -1.49 15.38 11.34
N ILE A 146 -0.79 14.26 11.39
CA ILE A 146 0.65 14.24 11.61
C ILE A 146 1.35 14.22 10.26
N ILE A 147 2.20 15.21 10.03
CA ILE A 147 3.13 15.23 8.90
C ILE A 147 4.51 14.74 9.37
N ILE A 148 5.11 13.83 8.59
CA ILE A 148 6.42 13.23 8.83
C ILE A 148 7.26 13.45 7.56
N LEU A 149 8.45 14.02 7.71
CA LEU A 149 9.39 14.20 6.61
C LEU A 149 10.20 12.89 6.43
N THR A 150 10.07 12.25 5.27
CA THR A 150 10.58 10.89 5.01
C THR A 150 11.85 10.86 4.15
N SER A 151 12.15 11.93 3.42
CA SER A 151 13.39 12.04 2.63
C SER A 151 13.77 13.51 2.40
N GLY A 152 14.97 13.74 1.84
CA GLY A 152 15.45 15.08 1.49
C GLY A 152 15.76 15.97 2.70
N THR A 153 15.69 17.28 2.49
CA THR A 153 16.00 18.27 3.52
C THR A 153 15.03 18.16 4.71
N GLY A 154 15.58 18.10 5.92
CA GLY A 154 14.78 18.04 7.16
C GLY A 154 14.18 16.68 7.49
N VAL A 155 14.59 15.60 6.80
CA VAL A 155 14.15 14.21 7.03
C VAL A 155 14.20 13.80 8.51
N GLY A 156 13.22 12.99 8.93
CA GLY A 156 13.09 12.46 10.29
C GLY A 156 12.32 13.36 11.26
N GLN A 157 11.96 14.58 10.86
CA GLN A 157 11.13 15.47 11.67
C GLN A 157 9.63 15.16 11.50
N SER A 158 8.87 15.28 12.58
CA SER A 158 7.41 15.14 12.58
C SER A 158 6.72 16.28 13.34
N ARG A 159 5.52 16.66 12.90
CA ARG A 159 4.71 17.74 13.47
C ARG A 159 3.21 17.47 13.32
N HIS A 160 2.40 18.12 14.15
CA HIS A 160 0.96 18.22 13.91
C HIS A 160 0.67 19.41 13.00
N VAL A 161 -0.28 19.26 12.09
CA VAL A 161 -0.78 20.35 11.26
C VAL A 161 -1.82 21.14 12.05
N ASP A 162 -1.51 22.39 12.39
CA ASP A 162 -2.41 23.29 13.15
C ASP A 162 -3.37 24.04 12.23
N SER A 163 -3.02 24.22 10.96
CA SER A 163 -3.92 24.75 9.94
C SER A 163 -3.46 24.38 8.55
N TYR A 164 -4.39 24.40 7.59
CA TYR A 164 -4.08 24.12 6.18
C TYR A 164 -4.90 25.02 5.27
N THR A 165 -4.23 25.71 4.34
CA THR A 165 -4.90 26.51 3.30
C THR A 165 -4.92 25.72 2.00
N GLY A 166 -6.10 25.27 1.58
CA GLY A 166 -6.29 24.40 0.43
C GLY A 166 -6.03 25.08 -0.90
N GLY A 167 -6.21 26.41 -0.99
CA GLY A 167 -5.86 27.19 -2.17
C GLY A 167 -4.35 27.23 -2.45
N SER A 168 -3.53 27.35 -1.42
CA SER A 168 -2.05 27.44 -1.54
C SER A 168 -1.32 26.15 -1.20
N LYS A 169 -2.04 25.09 -0.81
CA LYS A 169 -1.49 23.81 -0.33
C LYS A 169 -0.53 23.97 0.85
N THR A 170 -0.70 25.02 1.64
CA THR A 170 0.22 25.35 2.73
C THR A 170 -0.28 24.71 4.02
N ALA A 171 0.50 23.79 4.57
CA ALA A 171 0.30 23.28 5.92
C ALA A 171 1.14 24.10 6.91
N VAL A 172 0.48 24.67 7.93
CA VAL A 172 1.16 25.30 9.07
C VAL A 172 1.16 24.30 10.21
N VAL A 173 2.32 24.11 10.83
CA VAL A 173 2.57 23.10 11.84
C VAL A 173 2.75 23.70 13.24
N ASN A 174 2.55 22.87 14.26
CA ASN A 174 2.45 23.27 15.66
C ASN A 174 3.73 23.83 16.31
N ARG A 175 4.88 23.72 15.64
CA ARG A 175 6.16 24.28 16.06
C ARG A 175 7.11 24.34 14.87
N ASP A 176 8.06 25.27 14.92
CA ASP A 176 9.08 25.44 13.90
C ASP A 176 9.82 24.13 13.58
N TRP A 177 10.20 23.98 12.32
CA TRP A 177 11.15 22.99 11.86
C TRP A 177 12.54 23.34 12.41
N ALA A 178 13.29 22.34 12.87
CA ALA A 178 14.70 22.55 13.21
C ALA A 178 15.53 22.79 11.94
N THR A 179 15.17 22.09 10.87
CA THR A 179 15.64 22.33 9.50
C THR A 179 14.42 22.46 8.60
N ASN A 180 14.23 23.62 7.97
CA ASN A 180 13.08 23.85 7.11
C ASN A 180 13.05 22.88 5.91
N PRO A 181 11.88 22.30 5.57
CA PRO A 181 11.73 21.49 4.36
C PRO A 181 11.86 22.36 3.10
N ASP A 182 12.16 21.72 1.97
CA ASP A 182 12.25 22.35 0.65
C ASP A 182 11.58 21.48 -0.44
N ALA A 183 11.77 21.84 -1.71
CA ALA A 183 11.18 21.14 -2.85
C ALA A 183 11.71 19.71 -3.08
N THR A 184 12.73 19.29 -2.33
CA THR A 184 13.29 17.92 -2.37
C THR A 184 12.83 17.07 -1.20
N THR A 185 12.10 17.64 -0.24
CA THR A 185 11.64 16.94 0.96
C THR A 185 10.45 16.03 0.64
N GLY A 186 10.64 14.72 0.78
CA GLY A 186 9.53 13.76 0.82
C GLY A 186 8.78 13.83 2.14
N PHE A 187 7.47 13.66 2.11
CA PHE A 187 6.62 13.68 3.30
C PHE A 187 5.53 12.62 3.25
N VAL A 188 5.06 12.23 4.44
CA VAL A 188 3.85 11.45 4.66
C VAL A 188 2.96 12.20 5.63
N ILE A 189 1.69 12.37 5.29
CA ILE A 189 0.63 12.80 6.22
C ILE A 189 -0.16 11.58 6.63
N ARG A 190 -0.32 11.39 7.94
CA ARG A 190 -1.18 10.34 8.49
C ARG A 190 -2.38 10.97 9.18
N PHE A 191 -3.57 10.43 8.90
CA PHE A 191 -4.76 10.81 9.63
C PHE A 191 -4.56 10.53 11.10
N ASP A 192 -4.84 11.52 11.94
CA ASP A 192 -5.01 11.22 13.35
C ASP A 192 -6.25 10.33 13.50
N SER A 193 -6.06 9.12 14.02
CA SER A 193 -7.13 8.16 14.31
C SER A 193 -8.26 8.74 15.17
N THR A 194 -8.03 9.86 15.85
CA THR A 194 -9.04 10.58 16.63
C THR A 194 -9.96 11.49 15.80
N LYS A 195 -9.61 11.85 14.56
CA LYS A 195 -10.52 12.59 13.63
C LYS A 195 -11.85 11.89 13.41
N HIS A 196 -11.86 10.55 13.45
CA HIS A 196 -13.08 9.76 13.30
C HIS A 196 -13.88 9.64 14.61
N ILE A 197 -13.30 9.97 15.76
CA ILE A 197 -13.95 9.80 17.07
C ILE A 197 -14.47 11.13 17.63
N HIS A 198 -14.08 12.28 17.05
CA HIS A 198 -14.54 13.58 17.54
C HIS A 198 -15.00 14.49 16.40
N GLY A 199 -16.00 14.04 15.65
CA GLY A 199 -16.90 14.88 14.85
C GLY A 199 -17.75 15.83 15.70
N LEU A 200 -17.16 16.44 16.73
CA LEU A 200 -17.67 17.62 17.41
C LEU A 200 -16.96 18.82 16.80
N GLU A 201 -17.15 19.03 15.50
CA GLU A 201 -16.80 20.31 14.87
C GLU A 201 -17.63 21.41 15.55
N SER A 202 -17.19 22.67 15.46
CA SER A 202 -17.82 23.85 16.08
C SER A 202 -19.35 23.94 15.95
N THR A 203 -19.92 23.33 14.91
CA THR A 203 -21.36 23.17 14.67
C THR A 203 -22.04 22.30 15.72
N ALA A 204 -21.43 21.24 16.23
CA ALA A 204 -22.01 20.39 17.27
C ALA A 204 -22.10 21.12 18.62
N ARG A 205 -21.13 22.00 18.95
CA ARG A 205 -21.24 22.85 20.14
C ARG A 205 -22.35 23.88 20.00
N GLN A 206 -22.51 24.47 18.81
CA GLN A 206 -23.62 25.37 18.51
C GLN A 206 -24.96 24.61 18.56
N GLN A 207 -25.06 23.44 17.94
CA GLN A 207 -26.26 22.59 17.98
C GLN A 207 -26.62 22.13 19.40
N VAL A 208 -25.64 21.77 20.23
CA VAL A 208 -25.88 21.43 21.64
C VAL A 208 -26.29 22.67 22.42
N SER A 209 -25.65 23.82 22.17
CA SER A 209 -26.04 25.10 22.79
C SER A 209 -27.47 25.49 22.41
N ASP A 210 -27.78 25.52 21.12
CA ASP A 210 -29.10 25.85 20.57
C ASP A 210 -30.14 24.83 21.06
N ALA A 211 -29.84 23.53 21.00
CA ALA A 211 -30.75 22.51 21.52
C ALA A 211 -31.01 22.64 23.03
N VAL A 212 -30.03 23.08 23.82
CA VAL A 212 -30.22 23.30 25.27
C VAL A 212 -30.98 24.61 25.56
N TRP A 213 -30.70 25.69 24.82
CA TRP A 213 -31.29 27.01 25.06
C TRP A 213 -32.67 27.19 24.42
N ASP A 214 -32.93 26.55 23.28
CA ASP A 214 -34.21 26.61 22.55
C ASP A 214 -35.14 25.43 22.87
N GLU A 215 -34.76 24.55 23.81
CA GLU A 215 -35.60 23.43 24.22
C GLU A 215 -36.95 23.93 24.75
N ALA A 216 -38.02 23.36 24.19
CA ALA A 216 -39.37 23.75 24.57
C ALA A 216 -39.65 23.34 26.02
N THR A 217 -40.09 24.29 26.85
CA THR A 217 -40.57 23.96 28.22
C THR A 217 -41.70 22.91 28.24
N ALA A 218 -42.42 22.74 27.12
CA ALA A 218 -43.43 21.70 26.93
C ALA A 218 -42.86 20.26 26.91
N SER A 219 -41.57 20.09 26.60
CA SER A 219 -40.88 18.80 26.65
C SER A 219 -40.48 18.39 28.08
N HIS A 220 -40.51 19.33 29.04
CA HIS A 220 -40.14 19.13 30.44
C HIS A 220 -41.35 19.21 31.37
N VAL A 221 -42.39 18.43 31.08
CA VAL A 221 -43.67 18.45 31.82
C VAL A 221 -43.81 17.35 32.88
N ALA A 222 -42.82 16.45 32.95
CA ALA A 222 -42.80 15.36 33.92
C ALA A 222 -42.85 15.89 35.37
N ALA A 223 -43.55 15.19 36.26
CA ALA A 223 -43.63 15.55 37.67
C ALA A 223 -42.22 15.57 38.30
N GLY A 224 -41.86 16.67 38.96
CA GLY A 224 -40.53 16.87 39.55
C GLY A 224 -39.46 17.44 38.61
N SER A 225 -39.78 17.69 37.33
CA SER A 225 -38.85 18.36 36.41
C SER A 225 -38.79 19.88 36.62
N PHE A 226 -37.64 20.49 36.28
CA PHE A 226 -37.46 21.95 36.32
C PHE A 226 -38.46 22.70 35.40
N GLY A 227 -38.77 22.16 34.22
CA GLY A 227 -39.76 22.76 33.30
C GLY A 227 -41.17 22.79 33.91
N LYS A 228 -41.57 21.76 34.66
CA LYS A 228 -42.85 21.71 35.36
C LYS A 228 -42.91 22.73 36.52
N LEU A 229 -41.82 22.91 37.26
CA LEU A 229 -41.73 23.93 38.32
C LEU A 229 -41.82 25.35 37.74
N LEU A 230 -41.11 25.64 36.64
CA LEU A 230 -41.18 26.92 35.96
C LEU A 230 -42.59 27.20 35.41
N ALA A 231 -43.25 26.20 34.82
CA ALA A 231 -44.63 26.31 34.36
C ALA A 231 -45.60 26.60 35.52
N LEU A 232 -45.43 25.94 36.67
CA LEU A 232 -46.21 26.20 37.88
C LEU A 232 -45.99 27.62 38.43
N ILE A 233 -44.75 28.09 38.46
CA ILE A 233 -44.42 29.46 38.90
C ILE A 233 -45.03 30.50 37.96
N LYS A 234 -44.92 30.32 36.63
CA LYS A 234 -45.54 31.20 35.64
C LYS A 234 -47.07 31.23 35.79
N ALA A 235 -47.71 30.08 35.97
CA ALA A 235 -49.15 30.00 36.19
C ALA A 235 -49.57 30.71 37.49
N LYS A 236 -48.77 30.58 38.55
CA LYS A 236 -49.03 31.18 39.86
C LYS A 236 -48.81 32.70 39.86
N LEU A 237 -47.78 33.19 39.17
CA LEU A 237 -47.52 34.63 39.00
C LEU A 237 -48.53 35.31 38.07
N GLY A 238 -48.95 34.62 36.99
CA GLY A 238 -50.00 35.12 36.09
C GLY A 238 -51.38 35.24 36.77
N PHE A 239 -51.60 34.54 37.88
CA PHE A 239 -52.79 34.65 38.71
C PHE A 239 -52.77 35.90 39.61
N ILE A 240 -51.58 36.43 39.94
CA ILE A 240 -51.42 37.60 40.82
C ILE A 240 -51.60 38.92 40.04
N ALA A 241 -51.35 38.93 38.73
CA ALA A 241 -51.45 40.13 37.89
C ALA A 241 -52.88 40.53 37.47
N LYS A 242 -53.92 39.87 38.00
CA LYS A 242 -55.35 40.15 37.69
C LYS A 242 -56.12 40.87 38.81
N GLU A 243 -55.47 41.25 39.91
CA GLU A 243 -56.14 41.90 41.05
C GLU A 243 -55.60 43.31 41.39
N PHE A 244 -55.19 44.09 40.38
CA PHE A 244 -55.13 45.56 40.49
C PHE A 244 -55.60 46.22 39.19
#